data_AF-A0A831TEX5-F1
#
_entry.id   AF-A0A831TEX5-F1
#
_cell.length_a   1.000
_cell.length_b   1.000
_cell.length_c   1.000
_cell.angle_alpha   90.00
_cell.angle_beta   90.00
_cell.angle_gamma   90.00
#
_symmetry.space_group_name_H-M   'P 1'
#
loop_
_entity.id
_entity.type
_entity.pdbx_description
1 polymer ?
#
loop_
_entity_poly.entity_id
_entity_poly.type
_entity_poly.pdbx_seq_one_letter_code
_entity_poly.pdbx_strand_id
1 'polypeptide(L)'
;MRLARRLVAAMVSVALLAAPATLAQPTPIATGAFAGTWARTDRPVLEGVAHRTWMWGPGPFTGAMGEPYGEAPGGVRLVQYFDKTRMELTDPAADPRSPWYVTNGLLAKELVTGQLQLGQDTFEPHPPAAIYIAGDADDPDGPTYASFSTLLGTAPLPVGQVITQTLDRAGVVAENPELATYGVTAAYLVPETNHAVASVFWEFMNSAGPVYENGQRVEARLFENPFYATGFPLTEAYWTRIRVGGVQRWVLVQVFERRVLTYTPDNPEGWKVEAGNVGRHYYAWRYEHLSKQPAPLPNGYQPPPDPAWQCDPAYPDACIPSPPPDLRCAEIPYRRFQVLPPDPQGFDRDQDGVGCEG
;
A
#
# COMPACT_ATOMS: atom_id res chain seq x y z
N MET A 1 57.11 -51.97 -41.41
CA MET A 1 57.27 -50.51 -41.26
C MET A 1 55.98 -49.83 -41.69
N ARG A 2 55.11 -49.45 -40.74
CA ARG A 2 53.82 -48.79 -40.99
C ARG A 2 53.91 -47.34 -40.53
N LEU A 3 53.64 -46.40 -41.44
CA LEU A 3 53.66 -44.96 -41.22
C LEU A 3 52.66 -44.55 -40.13
N ALA A 4 53.11 -43.75 -39.17
CA ALA A 4 52.28 -43.10 -38.16
C ALA A 4 51.53 -41.90 -38.76
N ARG A 5 50.19 -41.96 -38.81
CA ARG A 5 49.32 -40.80 -39.07
C ARG A 5 49.18 -40.00 -37.78
N ARG A 6 49.72 -38.78 -37.75
CA ARG A 6 49.45 -37.79 -36.69
C ARG A 6 48.05 -37.21 -36.92
N LEU A 7 47.12 -37.49 -36.02
CA LEU A 7 45.82 -36.81 -35.94
C LEU A 7 46.04 -35.48 -35.21
N VAL A 8 45.82 -34.37 -35.91
CA VAL A 8 45.71 -33.04 -35.29
C VAL A 8 44.26 -32.88 -34.84
N ALA A 9 44.03 -32.90 -33.53
CA ALA A 9 42.72 -32.58 -32.96
C ALA A 9 42.54 -31.05 -32.96
N ALA A 10 41.64 -30.55 -33.81
CA ALA A 10 41.23 -29.15 -33.79
C ALA A 10 40.29 -28.93 -32.58
N MET A 11 40.77 -28.26 -31.53
CA MET A 11 39.93 -27.74 -30.47
C MET A 11 39.12 -26.56 -31.01
N VAL A 12 37.82 -26.80 -31.25
CA VAL A 12 36.85 -25.73 -31.49
C VAL A 12 36.43 -25.18 -30.13
N SER A 13 37.04 -24.08 -29.72
CA SER A 13 36.61 -23.30 -28.57
C SER A 13 35.30 -22.58 -28.92
N VAL A 14 34.16 -23.15 -28.53
CA VAL A 14 32.87 -22.44 -28.55
C VAL A 14 32.91 -21.41 -27.42
N ALA A 15 33.23 -20.16 -27.75
CA ALA A 15 33.03 -19.05 -26.83
C ALA A 15 31.52 -18.84 -26.67
N LEU A 16 30.94 -19.34 -25.57
CA LEU A 16 29.63 -18.90 -25.13
C LEU A 16 29.74 -17.41 -24.78
N LEU A 17 29.29 -16.55 -25.70
CA LEU A 17 28.96 -15.16 -25.41
C LEU A 17 27.80 -15.17 -24.40
N ALA A 18 28.13 -15.13 -23.10
CA ALA A 18 27.15 -14.80 -22.08
C ALA A 18 26.71 -13.36 -22.34
N ALA A 19 25.51 -13.18 -22.91
CA ALA A 19 24.88 -11.88 -22.96
C ALA A 19 24.72 -11.38 -21.51
N PRO A 20 25.13 -10.15 -21.18
CA PRO A 20 24.89 -9.62 -19.85
C PRO A 20 23.39 -9.61 -19.61
N ALA A 21 22.94 -10.32 -18.56
CA ALA A 21 21.57 -10.21 -18.11
C ALA A 21 21.36 -8.76 -17.65
N THR A 22 20.62 -7.97 -18.43
CA THR A 22 20.11 -6.68 -17.99
C THR A 22 19.15 -6.94 -16.84
N LEU A 23 19.61 -6.72 -15.61
CA LEU A 23 18.74 -6.63 -14.45
C LEU A 23 17.75 -5.49 -14.71
N ALA A 24 16.46 -5.79 -14.67
CA ALA A 24 15.43 -4.76 -14.71
C ALA A 24 15.67 -3.80 -13.52
N GLN A 25 15.76 -2.50 -13.81
CA GLN A 25 15.87 -1.50 -12.75
C GLN A 25 14.57 -1.47 -11.95
N PRO A 26 14.62 -1.32 -10.62
CA PRO A 26 13.41 -1.18 -9.81
C PRO A 26 12.63 0.04 -10.28
N THR A 27 11.30 -0.10 -10.38
CA THR A 27 10.43 1.01 -10.72
C THR A 27 10.55 2.09 -9.65
N PRO A 28 10.85 3.35 -10.00
CA PRO A 28 10.98 4.40 -9.00
C PRO A 28 9.64 4.73 -8.37
N ILE A 29 9.65 5.12 -7.10
CA ILE A 29 8.48 5.71 -6.47
C ILE A 29 8.24 7.08 -7.12
N ALA A 30 7.02 7.28 -7.63
CA ALA A 30 6.67 8.33 -8.58
C ALA A 30 6.85 9.74 -8.03
N THR A 31 6.63 9.90 -6.73
CA THR A 31 6.67 11.17 -6.02
C THR A 31 7.39 10.93 -4.72
N GLY A 32 8.06 11.95 -4.21
CA GLY A 32 8.60 11.74 -2.90
C GLY A 32 7.47 11.64 -1.85
N ALA A 33 6.31 12.29 -1.99
CA ALA A 33 5.19 12.11 -1.03
C ALA A 33 4.86 10.61 -0.82
N PHE A 34 4.78 9.85 -1.91
CA PHE A 34 4.66 8.38 -1.86
C PHE A 34 5.89 7.72 -1.24
N ALA A 35 7.09 8.22 -1.52
CA ALA A 35 8.33 7.72 -0.94
C ALA A 35 8.39 7.92 0.58
N GLY A 36 7.88 9.02 1.13
CA GLY A 36 7.79 9.25 2.57
C GLY A 36 6.80 8.31 3.25
N THR A 37 5.59 8.18 2.68
CA THR A 37 4.61 7.20 3.15
C THR A 37 5.19 5.79 3.15
N TRP A 38 5.88 5.42 2.06
CA TRP A 38 6.54 4.12 1.94
C TRP A 38 7.68 3.95 2.96
N ALA A 39 8.56 4.94 3.04
CA ALA A 39 9.77 4.87 3.82
C ALA A 39 9.50 4.79 5.32
N ARG A 40 8.42 5.42 5.82
CA ARG A 40 8.06 5.37 7.24
C ARG A 40 8.06 3.93 7.75
N THR A 41 7.35 3.02 7.08
CA THR A 41 7.15 1.66 7.60
C THR A 41 7.92 0.57 6.86
N ASP A 42 8.22 0.72 5.57
CA ASP A 42 8.77 -0.38 4.77
C ASP A 42 10.27 -0.25 4.51
N ARG A 43 10.84 0.96 4.59
CA ARG A 43 12.30 1.12 4.53
C ARG A 43 13.04 0.37 5.65
N PRO A 44 12.59 0.38 6.93
CA PRO A 44 13.25 -0.42 7.97
C PRO A 44 13.20 -1.93 7.71
N VAL A 45 12.13 -2.41 7.06
CA VAL A 45 12.01 -3.82 6.64
C VAL A 45 12.99 -4.12 5.51
N LEU A 46 13.06 -3.23 4.50
CA LEU A 46 14.01 -3.34 3.39
C LEU A 46 15.47 -3.34 3.87
N GLU A 47 15.80 -2.50 4.84
CA GLU A 47 17.14 -2.40 5.44
C GLU A 47 17.46 -3.56 6.40
N GLY A 48 16.51 -4.47 6.67
CA GLY A 48 16.68 -5.59 7.60
C GLY A 48 16.74 -5.18 9.07
N VAL A 49 16.34 -3.96 9.41
CA VAL A 49 16.32 -3.43 10.79
C VAL A 49 15.03 -3.83 11.51
N ALA A 50 13.91 -3.90 10.79
CA ALA A 50 12.63 -4.34 11.34
C ALA A 50 12.29 -5.75 10.85
N HIS A 51 11.95 -6.65 11.78
CA HIS A 51 11.55 -8.03 11.51
C HIS A 51 10.02 -8.16 11.58
N ARG A 52 9.32 -7.58 10.59
CA ARG A 52 7.86 -7.63 10.47
C ARG A 52 7.43 -7.68 9.00
N THR A 53 6.13 -7.92 8.77
CA THR A 53 5.54 -7.91 7.42
C THR A 53 5.66 -6.56 6.71
N TRP A 54 5.52 -6.57 5.39
CA TRP A 54 5.45 -5.38 4.54
C TRP A 54 4.09 -4.69 4.64
N MET A 55 4.09 -3.37 4.76
CA MET A 55 2.84 -2.60 4.68
C MET A 55 2.51 -2.22 3.25
N TRP A 56 3.44 -1.81 2.43
CA TRP A 56 3.20 -1.38 1.05
C TRP A 56 3.75 -2.44 0.08
N GLY A 57 4.91 -3.00 0.40
CA GLY A 57 5.68 -3.94 -0.41
C GLY A 57 7.11 -3.44 -0.62
N PRO A 58 7.99 -4.25 -1.22
CA PRO A 58 9.40 -3.90 -1.45
C PRO A 58 9.57 -2.69 -2.39
N GLY A 59 8.55 -2.35 -3.18
CA GLY A 59 8.52 -1.19 -4.06
C GLY A 59 7.27 -1.21 -4.94
N PRO A 60 7.09 -0.19 -5.79
CA PRO A 60 5.97 -0.15 -6.72
C PRO A 60 6.21 -1.09 -7.90
N PHE A 61 5.13 -1.63 -8.46
CA PHE A 61 5.20 -2.46 -9.68
C PHE A 61 4.68 -1.71 -10.93
N THR A 62 4.27 -0.45 -10.78
CA THR A 62 3.90 0.45 -11.88
C THR A 62 4.66 1.77 -11.78
N GLY A 63 4.75 2.49 -12.90
CA GLY A 63 5.08 3.92 -12.85
C GLY A 63 3.93 4.76 -12.28
N ALA A 64 4.08 6.08 -12.36
CA ALA A 64 3.00 7.03 -12.14
C ALA A 64 1.86 6.79 -13.13
N MET A 65 0.61 6.77 -12.66
CA MET A 65 -0.58 6.56 -13.48
C MET A 65 -1.65 7.59 -13.13
N GLY A 66 -2.47 7.97 -14.10
CA GLY A 66 -3.68 8.77 -13.86
C GLY A 66 -4.90 7.87 -13.76
N GLU A 67 -5.81 8.20 -12.84
CA GLU A 67 -7.14 7.59 -12.79
C GLU A 67 -8.23 8.67 -12.73
N PRO A 68 -9.39 8.46 -13.41
CA PRO A 68 -10.52 9.37 -13.28
C PRO A 68 -10.97 9.54 -11.82
N TYR A 69 -11.08 10.79 -11.39
CA TYR A 69 -11.63 11.18 -10.10
C TYR A 69 -12.22 12.59 -10.22
N GLY A 70 -13.55 12.71 -10.12
CA GLY A 70 -14.27 13.93 -10.48
C GLY A 70 -13.80 15.21 -9.76
N GLU A 71 -13.41 15.08 -8.50
CA GLU A 71 -12.99 16.19 -7.64
C GLU A 71 -11.48 16.49 -7.74
N ALA A 72 -10.69 15.66 -8.43
CA ALA A 72 -9.28 15.93 -8.63
C ALA A 72 -9.07 17.03 -9.68
N PRO A 73 -8.01 17.85 -9.61
CA PRO A 73 -7.68 18.81 -10.65
C PRO A 73 -7.57 18.14 -12.04
N GLY A 74 -8.34 18.63 -13.00
CA GLY A 74 -8.42 18.02 -14.34
C GLY A 74 -9.18 16.69 -14.39
N GLY A 75 -9.91 16.32 -13.33
CA GLY A 75 -10.72 15.10 -13.24
C GLY A 75 -9.89 13.82 -13.13
N VAL A 76 -8.60 13.92 -12.77
CA VAL A 76 -7.66 12.80 -12.72
C VAL A 76 -6.81 12.88 -11.46
N ARG A 77 -6.83 11.83 -10.62
CA ARG A 77 -5.90 11.67 -9.49
C ARG A 77 -4.64 10.95 -9.94
N LEU A 78 -3.50 11.27 -9.33
CA LEU A 78 -2.30 10.45 -9.47
C LEU A 78 -2.45 9.21 -8.61
N VAL A 79 -2.05 8.07 -9.17
CA VAL A 79 -1.89 6.83 -8.43
C VAL A 79 -0.57 6.14 -8.74
N GLN A 80 -0.11 5.30 -7.82
CA GLN A 80 0.94 4.31 -8.07
C GLN A 80 0.64 3.03 -7.29
N TYR A 81 0.86 1.88 -7.95
CA TYR A 81 0.55 0.58 -7.37
C TYR A 81 1.77 -0.08 -6.72
N PHE A 82 1.53 -0.63 -5.54
CA PHE A 82 2.43 -1.46 -4.75
C PHE A 82 1.76 -2.80 -4.47
N ASP A 83 2.49 -3.80 -4.03
CA ASP A 83 1.92 -5.14 -3.82
C ASP A 83 0.67 -5.12 -2.92
N LYS A 84 0.74 -4.33 -1.84
CA LYS A 84 -0.24 -4.30 -0.76
C LYS A 84 -1.21 -3.12 -0.83
N THR A 85 -1.08 -2.23 -1.82
CA THR A 85 -1.92 -1.02 -1.92
C THR A 85 -1.84 -0.33 -3.29
N ARG A 86 -2.61 0.74 -3.44
CA ARG A 86 -2.42 1.80 -4.41
C ARG A 86 -2.37 3.11 -3.64
N MET A 87 -1.22 3.79 -3.68
CA MET A 87 -1.11 5.14 -3.13
C MET A 87 -1.73 6.12 -4.12
N GLU A 88 -2.42 7.13 -3.60
CA GLU A 88 -3.10 8.12 -4.41
C GLU A 88 -2.93 9.54 -3.87
N LEU A 89 -2.81 10.48 -4.81
CA LEU A 89 -2.84 11.91 -4.55
C LEU A 89 -3.98 12.53 -5.37
N THR A 90 -5.09 12.81 -4.68
CA THR A 90 -6.31 13.36 -5.27
C THR A 90 -6.24 14.89 -5.40
N ASP A 91 -5.77 15.57 -4.36
CA ASP A 91 -5.61 17.03 -4.35
C ASP A 91 -4.14 17.40 -4.08
N PRO A 92 -3.36 17.74 -5.11
CA PRO A 92 -1.99 18.20 -4.97
C PRO A 92 -1.82 19.53 -4.24
N ALA A 93 -2.91 20.30 -4.03
CA ALA A 93 -2.88 21.56 -3.30
C ALA A 93 -3.22 21.40 -1.80
N ALA A 94 -3.58 20.19 -1.35
CA ALA A 94 -3.82 19.90 0.06
C ALA A 94 -2.53 20.01 0.90
N ASP A 95 -2.66 20.16 2.23
CA ASP A 95 -1.50 20.28 3.13
C ASP A 95 -0.63 19.01 3.08
N PRO A 96 0.61 19.09 2.55
CA PRO A 96 1.49 17.93 2.42
C PRO A 96 1.97 17.35 3.76
N ARG A 97 1.78 18.07 4.86
CA ARG A 97 2.10 17.60 6.22
C ARG A 97 0.99 16.73 6.80
N SER A 98 -0.21 16.76 6.22
CA SER A 98 -1.30 15.90 6.64
C SER A 98 -0.92 14.44 6.34
N PRO A 99 -1.10 13.49 7.28
CA PRO A 99 -0.94 12.07 6.98
C PRO A 99 -1.90 11.63 5.85
N TRP A 100 -3.00 12.35 5.65
CA TRP A 100 -3.99 12.10 4.60
C TRP A 100 -3.68 12.78 3.27
N TYR A 101 -2.53 13.46 3.13
CA TYR A 101 -2.11 13.99 1.83
C TYR A 101 -1.92 12.86 0.80
N VAL A 102 -1.24 11.79 1.22
CA VAL A 102 -1.24 10.52 0.50
C VAL A 102 -2.28 9.61 1.14
N THR A 103 -3.28 9.24 0.36
CA THR A 103 -4.26 8.24 0.78
C THR A 103 -3.99 6.90 0.10
N ASN A 104 -4.70 5.89 0.59
CA ASN A 104 -4.67 4.54 0.08
C ASN A 104 -6.10 4.26 -0.40
N GLY A 105 -6.26 3.94 -1.68
CA GLY A 105 -7.57 3.75 -2.28
C GLY A 105 -8.44 2.75 -1.50
N LEU A 106 -9.76 2.79 -1.69
CA LEU A 106 -10.73 1.90 -1.04
C LEU A 106 -10.71 0.49 -1.66
N LEU A 107 -9.52 -0.04 -1.95
CA LEU A 107 -9.34 -1.16 -2.89
C LEU A 107 -10.11 -2.41 -2.48
N ALA A 108 -10.04 -2.78 -1.20
CA ALA A 108 -10.75 -3.95 -0.69
C ALA A 108 -12.28 -3.74 -0.69
N LYS A 109 -12.75 -2.53 -0.34
CA LYS A 109 -14.17 -2.15 -0.45
C LYS A 109 -14.66 -2.28 -1.88
N GLU A 110 -13.95 -1.68 -2.83
CA GLU A 110 -14.32 -1.70 -4.26
C GLU A 110 -14.30 -3.14 -4.81
N LEU A 111 -13.33 -3.98 -4.41
CA LEU A 111 -13.28 -5.39 -4.81
C LEU A 111 -14.43 -6.22 -4.24
N VAL A 112 -14.79 -6.03 -2.96
CA VAL A 112 -15.89 -6.77 -2.32
C VAL A 112 -17.27 -6.30 -2.79
N THR A 113 -17.44 -4.99 -3.03
CA THR A 113 -18.72 -4.41 -3.44
C THR A 113 -18.92 -4.36 -4.96
N GLY A 114 -17.84 -4.42 -5.73
CA GLY A 114 -17.84 -4.15 -7.16
C GLY A 114 -18.06 -2.67 -7.52
N GLN A 115 -18.04 -1.74 -6.55
CA GLN A 115 -18.29 -0.32 -6.80
C GLN A 115 -16.99 0.40 -7.12
N LEU A 116 -16.67 0.58 -8.40
CA LEU A 116 -15.48 1.29 -8.85
C LEU A 116 -15.60 2.78 -8.54
N GLN A 117 -14.72 3.33 -7.71
CA GLN A 117 -14.77 4.74 -7.34
C GLN A 117 -14.23 5.63 -8.49
N LEU A 118 -15.04 6.61 -8.88
CA LEU A 118 -14.73 7.63 -9.91
C LEU A 118 -14.84 9.07 -9.38
N GLY A 119 -15.15 9.24 -8.10
CA GLY A 119 -15.21 10.51 -7.38
C GLY A 119 -15.59 10.27 -5.93
N GLN A 120 -15.78 11.33 -5.16
CA GLN A 120 -16.09 11.26 -3.74
C GLN A 120 -17.35 10.44 -3.48
N ASP A 121 -18.42 10.77 -4.21
CA ASP A 121 -19.73 10.10 -4.13
C ASP A 121 -20.16 9.46 -5.46
N THR A 122 -19.23 9.30 -6.41
CA THR A 122 -19.50 8.76 -7.75
C THR A 122 -18.87 7.38 -7.91
N PHE A 123 -19.72 6.39 -8.18
CA PHE A 123 -19.31 4.98 -8.32
C PHE A 123 -19.87 4.38 -9.61
N GLU A 124 -19.07 3.53 -10.25
CA GLU A 124 -19.48 2.70 -11.37
C GLU A 124 -19.69 1.25 -10.89
N PRO A 125 -20.89 0.66 -11.05
CA PRO A 125 -21.18 -0.67 -10.53
C PRO A 125 -20.64 -1.78 -11.44
N HIS A 126 -20.03 -2.79 -10.81
CA HIS A 126 -19.59 -4.05 -11.40
C HIS A 126 -19.92 -5.22 -10.47
N PRO A 127 -19.80 -6.48 -10.93
CA PRO A 127 -19.84 -7.62 -10.03
C PRO A 127 -18.71 -7.58 -8.99
N PRO A 128 -18.94 -8.03 -7.75
CA PRO A 128 -17.87 -8.31 -6.79
C PRO A 128 -16.76 -9.18 -7.41
N ALA A 129 -15.51 -8.90 -7.04
CA ALA A 129 -14.36 -9.51 -7.69
C ALA A 129 -14.22 -11.00 -7.33
N ALA A 130 -14.24 -11.86 -8.34
CA ALA A 130 -13.92 -13.29 -8.22
C ALA A 130 -12.40 -13.56 -8.16
N ILE A 131 -11.66 -12.71 -7.45
CA ILE A 131 -10.22 -12.82 -7.23
C ILE A 131 -9.98 -13.39 -5.84
N TYR A 132 -9.04 -14.34 -5.72
CA TYR A 132 -8.63 -14.93 -4.45
C TYR A 132 -8.20 -13.86 -3.45
N ILE A 133 -8.72 -13.94 -2.23
CA ILE A 133 -8.47 -12.89 -1.25
C ILE A 133 -7.07 -12.97 -0.64
N ALA A 134 -6.54 -14.19 -0.54
CA ALA A 134 -5.20 -14.53 -0.08
C ALA A 134 -4.80 -15.93 -0.57
N GLY A 135 -3.51 -16.28 -0.45
CA GLY A 135 -2.97 -17.58 -0.82
C GLY A 135 -2.63 -17.74 -2.30
N ASP A 136 -2.54 -19.00 -2.72
CA ASP A 136 -2.19 -19.40 -4.08
C ASP A 136 -3.34 -19.06 -5.06
N ALA A 137 -2.99 -18.51 -6.23
CA ALA A 137 -3.96 -17.97 -7.19
C ALA A 137 -4.79 -19.03 -7.95
N ASP A 138 -4.57 -20.31 -7.67
CA ASP A 138 -5.28 -21.45 -8.28
C ASP A 138 -6.03 -22.30 -7.25
N ASP A 139 -6.15 -21.85 -6.00
CA ASP A 139 -6.77 -22.62 -4.92
C ASP A 139 -8.29 -22.80 -5.14
N PRO A 140 -8.81 -24.00 -5.48
CA PRO A 140 -10.24 -24.16 -5.76
C PRO A 140 -11.14 -23.90 -4.54
N ASP A 141 -10.59 -23.96 -3.33
CA ASP A 141 -11.34 -23.94 -2.07
C ASP A 141 -11.27 -22.58 -1.36
N GLY A 142 -10.29 -21.73 -1.72
CA GLY A 142 -10.07 -20.45 -1.09
C GLY A 142 -11.17 -19.44 -1.41
N PRO A 143 -11.58 -18.58 -0.45
CA PRO A 143 -12.54 -17.53 -0.71
C PRO A 143 -11.99 -16.43 -1.61
N THR A 144 -12.90 -15.76 -2.30
CA THR A 144 -12.63 -14.58 -3.13
C THR A 144 -13.17 -13.33 -2.44
N TYR A 145 -12.87 -12.14 -2.95
CA TYR A 145 -13.54 -10.93 -2.49
C TYR A 145 -15.08 -11.04 -2.61
N ALA A 146 -15.59 -11.67 -3.67
CA ALA A 146 -17.01 -11.93 -3.85
C ALA A 146 -17.63 -12.79 -2.72
N SER A 147 -16.86 -13.70 -2.12
CA SER A 147 -17.32 -14.55 -1.00
C SER A 147 -17.68 -13.74 0.26
N PHE A 148 -17.17 -12.50 0.39
CA PHE A 148 -17.45 -11.61 1.53
C PHE A 148 -18.57 -10.59 1.25
N SER A 149 -19.04 -10.49 0.00
CA SER A 149 -19.96 -9.41 -0.44
C SER A 149 -21.29 -9.38 0.32
N THR A 150 -21.78 -10.53 0.76
CA THR A 150 -23.04 -10.65 1.53
C THR A 150 -22.85 -10.46 3.03
N LEU A 151 -21.61 -10.30 3.52
CA LEU A 151 -21.28 -10.23 4.95
C LEU A 151 -21.14 -8.79 5.47
N LEU A 152 -21.23 -7.79 4.60
CA LEU A 152 -21.04 -6.36 4.92
C LEU A 152 -22.06 -5.79 5.92
N GLY A 153 -23.16 -6.50 6.18
CA GLY A 153 -24.18 -6.12 7.18
C GLY A 153 -24.24 -7.07 8.37
N THR A 154 -23.25 -7.96 8.54
CA THR A 154 -23.25 -8.95 9.62
C THR A 154 -23.06 -8.25 10.95
N ALA A 155 -23.87 -8.61 11.95
CA ALA A 155 -23.75 -8.05 13.29
C ALA A 155 -22.40 -8.44 13.92
N PRO A 156 -21.76 -7.52 14.68
CA PRO A 156 -20.45 -7.77 15.23
C PRO A 156 -20.51 -8.78 16.38
N LEU A 157 -19.43 -9.52 16.55
CA LEU A 157 -19.26 -10.31 17.76
C LEU A 157 -19.06 -9.39 18.97
N PRO A 158 -19.63 -9.72 20.14
CA PRO A 158 -19.30 -9.06 21.40
C PRO A 158 -17.79 -9.01 21.64
N VAL A 159 -17.30 -7.86 22.08
CA VAL A 159 -15.89 -7.69 22.48
C VAL A 159 -15.52 -8.72 23.55
N GLY A 160 -14.40 -9.41 23.36
CA GLY A 160 -13.91 -10.50 24.19
C GLY A 160 -14.37 -11.90 23.75
N GLN A 161 -15.34 -12.01 22.85
CA GLN A 161 -15.77 -13.32 22.33
C GLN A 161 -14.70 -13.92 21.42
N VAL A 162 -14.44 -15.22 21.59
CA VAL A 162 -13.52 -16.00 20.74
C VAL A 162 -14.12 -16.16 19.34
N ILE A 163 -13.29 -15.94 18.32
CA ILE A 163 -13.68 -16.04 16.92
C ILE A 163 -13.44 -17.49 16.46
N THR A 164 -14.54 -18.21 16.23
CA THR A 164 -14.58 -19.59 15.71
C THR A 164 -15.34 -19.69 14.40
N GLN A 165 -15.86 -18.58 13.90
CA GLN A 165 -16.57 -18.50 12.63
C GLN A 165 -15.60 -18.79 11.50
N THR A 166 -16.05 -19.67 10.61
CA THR A 166 -15.38 -20.03 9.37
C THR A 166 -16.15 -19.47 8.20
N LEU A 167 -15.45 -19.21 7.09
CA LEU A 167 -16.05 -18.82 5.82
C LEU A 167 -15.51 -19.70 4.70
N ASP A 168 -16.41 -20.29 3.93
CA ASP A 168 -16.06 -21.05 2.73
C ASP A 168 -16.08 -20.18 1.46
N ARG A 169 -15.67 -20.76 0.34
CA ARG A 169 -15.66 -20.08 -0.96
C ARG A 169 -17.04 -19.59 -1.41
N ALA A 170 -18.11 -20.28 -1.04
CA ALA A 170 -19.47 -19.91 -1.40
C ALA A 170 -20.02 -18.75 -0.54
N GLY A 171 -19.26 -18.28 0.44
CA GLY A 171 -19.68 -17.22 1.36
C GLY A 171 -20.54 -17.75 2.51
N VAL A 172 -20.53 -19.07 2.75
CA VAL A 172 -21.29 -19.69 3.84
C VAL A 172 -20.48 -19.62 5.12
N VAL A 173 -21.08 -19.02 6.15
CA VAL A 173 -20.50 -18.96 7.49
C VAL A 173 -20.91 -20.20 8.29
N ALA A 174 -19.92 -20.83 8.95
CA ALA A 174 -20.13 -21.94 9.87
C ALA A 174 -19.29 -21.76 11.14
N GLU A 175 -19.54 -22.55 12.19
CA GLU A 175 -18.74 -22.52 13.42
C GLU A 175 -17.77 -23.72 13.47
N ASN A 176 -16.53 -23.47 13.86
CA ASN A 176 -15.56 -24.52 14.16
C ASN A 176 -14.91 -24.28 15.54
N PRO A 177 -15.42 -24.91 16.61
CA PRO A 177 -14.91 -24.74 17.97
C PRO A 177 -13.44 -25.12 18.16
N GLU A 178 -12.86 -25.98 17.32
CA GLU A 178 -11.45 -26.37 17.42
C GLU A 178 -10.50 -25.17 17.21
N LEU A 179 -10.95 -24.17 16.44
CA LEU A 179 -10.18 -22.95 16.17
C LEU A 179 -10.06 -22.04 17.39
N ALA A 180 -10.83 -22.29 18.45
CA ALA A 180 -10.65 -21.63 19.74
C ALA A 180 -9.24 -21.85 20.32
N THR A 181 -8.53 -22.91 19.90
CA THR A 181 -7.13 -23.15 20.30
C THR A 181 -6.19 -22.00 19.95
N TYR A 182 -6.53 -21.16 18.97
CA TYR A 182 -5.71 -20.01 18.56
C TYR A 182 -5.97 -18.75 19.39
N GLY A 183 -7.01 -18.74 20.23
CA GLY A 183 -7.27 -17.67 21.20
C GLY A 183 -7.57 -16.30 20.60
N VAL A 184 -7.92 -16.22 19.31
CA VAL A 184 -8.26 -14.94 18.67
C VAL A 184 -9.67 -14.51 19.09
N THR A 185 -9.83 -13.25 19.49
CA THR A 185 -11.09 -12.69 19.97
C THR A 185 -11.50 -11.45 19.19
N ALA A 186 -12.77 -11.06 19.24
CA ALA A 186 -13.20 -9.72 18.85
C ALA A 186 -12.65 -8.70 19.87
N ALA A 187 -11.83 -7.74 19.45
CA ALA A 187 -11.11 -6.85 20.37
C ALA A 187 -11.65 -5.43 20.42
N TYR A 188 -12.03 -4.86 19.28
CA TYR A 188 -12.43 -3.46 19.21
C TYR A 188 -13.61 -3.29 18.27
N LEU A 189 -14.74 -2.79 18.78
CA LEU A 189 -15.91 -2.44 17.97
C LEU A 189 -15.71 -1.06 17.34
N VAL A 190 -15.77 -0.99 16.01
CA VAL A 190 -15.71 0.26 15.24
C VAL A 190 -17.14 0.77 15.03
N PRO A 191 -17.55 1.88 15.65
CA PRO A 191 -18.93 2.35 15.57
C PRO A 191 -19.33 2.84 14.17
N GLU A 192 -18.38 3.32 13.36
CA GLU A 192 -18.63 3.85 12.01
C GLU A 192 -19.14 2.80 11.04
N THR A 193 -18.69 1.55 11.19
CA THR A 193 -19.09 0.42 10.33
C THR A 193 -19.84 -0.68 11.09
N ASN A 194 -19.94 -0.56 12.42
CA ASN A 194 -20.53 -1.56 13.32
C ASN A 194 -19.89 -2.96 13.16
N HIS A 195 -18.56 -3.01 13.01
CA HIS A 195 -17.79 -4.24 12.90
C HIS A 195 -16.71 -4.33 13.97
N ALA A 196 -16.42 -5.54 14.45
CA ALA A 196 -15.35 -5.77 15.42
C ALA A 196 -14.03 -6.15 14.73
N VAL A 197 -12.94 -5.50 15.13
CA VAL A 197 -11.57 -5.87 14.71
C VAL A 197 -11.10 -7.06 15.53
N ALA A 198 -10.58 -8.10 14.87
CA ALA A 198 -9.99 -9.24 15.58
C ALA A 198 -8.74 -8.83 16.37
N SER A 199 -8.49 -9.48 17.52
CA SER A 199 -7.46 -9.10 18.49
C SER A 199 -6.06 -9.03 17.89
N VAL A 200 -5.67 -10.03 17.10
CA VAL A 200 -4.37 -10.07 16.42
C VAL A 200 -4.18 -8.92 15.43
N PHE A 201 -5.27 -8.48 14.76
CA PHE A 201 -5.21 -7.35 13.84
C PHE A 201 -5.21 -6.02 14.59
N TRP A 202 -6.01 -5.91 15.66
CA TRP A 202 -6.03 -4.71 16.50
C TRP A 202 -4.68 -4.45 17.16
N GLU A 203 -4.02 -5.50 17.67
CA GLU A 203 -2.66 -5.43 18.21
C GLU A 203 -1.68 -4.95 17.15
N PHE A 204 -1.72 -5.55 15.95
CA PHE A 204 -0.85 -5.15 14.85
C PHE A 204 -1.05 -3.68 14.43
N MET A 205 -2.30 -3.24 14.27
CA MET A 205 -2.63 -1.86 13.89
C MET A 205 -2.18 -0.83 14.93
N ASN A 206 -2.04 -1.23 16.20
CA ASN A 206 -1.57 -0.38 17.29
C ASN A 206 -0.09 -0.61 17.65
N SER A 207 0.61 -1.44 16.89
CA SER A 207 1.99 -1.78 17.18
C SER A 207 2.96 -0.62 16.93
N ALA A 208 4.12 -0.71 17.56
CA ALA A 208 5.23 0.21 17.42
C ALA A 208 6.50 -0.55 17.04
N GLY A 209 7.47 0.16 16.47
CA GLY A 209 8.76 -0.40 16.10
C GLY A 209 9.62 0.64 15.37
N PRO A 210 10.73 0.21 14.76
CA PRO A 210 11.54 1.07 13.93
C PRO A 210 10.72 1.63 12.76
N VAL A 211 10.66 2.95 12.66
CA VAL A 211 10.07 3.72 11.55
C VAL A 211 10.99 4.85 11.13
N TYR A 212 10.75 5.43 9.96
CA TYR A 212 11.36 6.69 9.54
C TYR A 212 10.42 7.87 9.77
N GLU A 213 10.91 8.90 10.46
CA GLU A 213 10.26 10.20 10.64
C GLU A 213 11.27 11.29 10.28
N ASN A 214 10.91 12.22 9.40
CA ASN A 214 11.79 13.32 8.99
C ASN A 214 13.18 12.86 8.49
N GLY A 215 13.22 11.69 7.82
CA GLY A 215 14.47 11.07 7.33
C GLY A 215 15.31 10.39 8.41
N GLN A 216 14.90 10.44 9.68
CA GLN A 216 15.58 9.78 10.80
C GLN A 216 14.85 8.51 11.21
N ARG A 217 15.62 7.50 11.61
CA ARG A 217 15.05 6.28 12.19
C ARG A 217 14.74 6.49 13.67
N VAL A 218 13.51 6.23 14.07
CA VAL A 218 13.01 6.36 15.45
C VAL A 218 12.18 5.13 15.83
N GLU A 219 11.99 4.92 17.14
CA GLU A 219 11.00 3.98 17.67
C GLU A 219 9.66 4.71 17.87
N ALA A 220 8.65 4.36 17.09
CA ALA A 220 7.33 4.97 17.18
C ALA A 220 6.23 4.01 16.70
N ARG A 221 4.96 4.43 16.82
CA ARG A 221 3.84 3.68 16.25
C ARG A 221 4.02 3.55 14.73
N LEU A 222 3.69 2.36 14.21
CA LEU A 222 3.71 2.14 12.76
C LEU A 222 2.77 3.11 12.05
N PHE A 223 1.61 3.36 12.65
CA PHE A 223 0.61 4.32 12.20
C PHE A 223 0.20 5.25 13.33
N GLU A 224 0.15 6.55 13.05
CA GLU A 224 -0.39 7.52 14.01
C GLU A 224 -1.88 7.27 14.29
N ASN A 225 -2.62 6.99 13.21
CA ASN A 225 -3.99 6.50 13.25
C ASN A 225 -4.00 5.00 12.86
N PRO A 226 -4.50 4.09 13.71
CA PRO A 226 -4.57 2.65 13.42
C PRO A 226 -5.27 2.30 12.11
N PHE A 227 -6.23 3.13 11.66
CA PHE A 227 -7.00 2.93 10.44
C PHE A 227 -6.42 3.64 9.21
N TYR A 228 -5.27 4.31 9.32
CA TYR A 228 -4.65 4.99 8.18
C TYR A 228 -4.39 4.02 7.02
N ALA A 229 -3.70 2.90 7.28
CA ALA A 229 -3.35 1.95 6.25
C ALA A 229 -4.53 1.07 5.81
N THR A 230 -5.38 0.63 6.74
CA THR A 230 -6.43 -0.37 6.49
C THR A 230 -7.79 0.23 6.17
N GLY A 231 -8.11 1.42 6.67
CA GLY A 231 -9.49 1.89 6.78
C GLY A 231 -10.31 1.07 7.78
N PHE A 232 -11.60 1.35 7.89
CA PHE A 232 -12.46 0.66 8.85
C PHE A 232 -12.75 -0.80 8.43
N PRO A 233 -13.01 -1.71 9.37
CA PRO A 233 -13.43 -3.07 9.05
C PRO A 233 -14.79 -3.04 8.32
N LEU A 234 -14.88 -3.86 7.26
CA LEU A 234 -16.09 -4.04 6.45
C LEU A 234 -16.79 -5.38 6.74
N THR A 235 -16.10 -6.29 7.41
CA THR A 235 -16.65 -7.59 7.83
C THR A 235 -16.12 -7.93 9.20
N GLU A 236 -16.76 -8.89 9.87
CA GLU A 236 -16.10 -9.63 10.94
C GLU A 236 -14.90 -10.42 10.40
N ALA A 237 -14.04 -10.91 11.30
CA ALA A 237 -12.96 -11.80 10.93
C ALA A 237 -13.47 -13.24 10.85
N TYR A 238 -13.07 -13.97 9.80
CA TYR A 238 -13.46 -15.35 9.58
C TYR A 238 -12.23 -16.22 9.35
N TRP A 239 -12.25 -17.42 9.92
CA TRP A 239 -11.28 -18.45 9.59
C TRP A 239 -11.59 -19.06 8.24
N THR A 240 -10.56 -19.19 7.42
CA THR A 240 -10.70 -19.69 6.05
C THR A 240 -9.66 -20.77 5.81
N ARG A 241 -9.99 -21.75 4.96
CA ARG A 241 -9.04 -22.76 4.52
C ARG A 241 -8.42 -22.27 3.21
N ILE A 242 -7.14 -21.91 3.28
CA ILE A 242 -6.41 -21.31 2.16
C ILE A 242 -5.13 -22.09 1.89
N ARG A 243 -4.86 -22.36 0.63
CA ARG A 243 -3.61 -22.93 0.15
C ARG A 243 -2.52 -21.87 0.10
N VAL A 244 -1.42 -22.12 0.81
CA VAL A 244 -0.24 -21.26 0.81
C VAL A 244 0.97 -22.12 0.50
N GLY A 245 1.61 -21.89 -0.65
CA GLY A 245 2.74 -22.70 -1.10
C GLY A 245 2.38 -24.17 -1.30
N GLY A 246 1.19 -24.44 -1.84
CA GLY A 246 0.66 -25.77 -2.08
C GLY A 246 0.06 -26.48 -0.86
N VAL A 247 0.14 -25.90 0.34
CA VAL A 247 -0.34 -26.52 1.58
C VAL A 247 -1.58 -25.79 2.11
N GLN A 248 -2.65 -26.54 2.36
CA GLN A 248 -3.86 -26.00 3.00
C GLN A 248 -3.59 -25.63 4.46
N ARG A 249 -3.96 -24.41 4.86
CA ARG A 249 -3.76 -23.87 6.21
C ARG A 249 -5.01 -23.11 6.68
N TRP A 250 -5.15 -22.99 7.99
CA TRP A 250 -6.16 -22.11 8.59
C TRP A 250 -5.59 -20.70 8.63
N VAL A 251 -6.28 -19.79 7.95
CA VAL A 251 -5.91 -18.38 7.88
C VAL A 251 -7.13 -17.58 8.31
N LEU A 252 -6.98 -16.78 9.36
CA LEU A 252 -7.99 -15.80 9.73
C LEU A 252 -7.90 -14.63 8.77
N VAL A 253 -9.02 -14.21 8.19
CA VAL A 253 -9.10 -13.14 7.20
C VAL A 253 -10.10 -12.10 7.69
N GLN A 254 -9.75 -10.82 7.60
CA GLN A 254 -10.68 -9.72 7.81
C GLN A 254 -10.53 -8.68 6.70
N VAL A 255 -11.67 -8.28 6.15
CA VAL A 255 -11.75 -7.24 5.12
C VAL A 255 -11.94 -5.88 5.79
N PHE A 256 -11.09 -4.92 5.41
CA PHE A 256 -11.20 -3.51 5.74
C PHE A 256 -11.42 -2.71 4.46
N GLU A 257 -11.68 -1.41 4.57
CA GLU A 257 -11.98 -0.58 3.40
C GLU A 257 -10.86 -0.55 2.37
N ARG A 258 -9.61 -0.43 2.82
CA ARG A 258 -8.44 -0.26 1.95
C ARG A 258 -7.68 -1.56 1.74
N ARG A 259 -7.81 -2.51 2.67
CA ARG A 259 -6.95 -3.71 2.75
C ARG A 259 -7.66 -4.93 3.28
N VAL A 260 -7.01 -6.08 3.06
CA VAL A 260 -7.31 -7.32 3.77
C VAL A 260 -6.14 -7.61 4.70
N LEU A 261 -6.42 -7.93 5.95
CA LEU A 261 -5.44 -8.49 6.87
C LEU A 261 -5.66 -9.99 7.03
N THR A 262 -4.57 -10.73 7.09
CA THR A 262 -4.56 -12.18 7.27
C THR A 262 -3.72 -12.56 8.48
N TYR A 263 -4.17 -13.53 9.26
CA TYR A 263 -3.41 -14.11 10.36
C TYR A 263 -3.22 -15.61 10.19
N THR A 264 -1.96 -16.06 10.16
CA THR A 264 -1.58 -17.47 10.04
C THR A 264 -0.78 -17.88 11.29
N PRO A 265 -1.37 -18.64 12.22
CA PRO A 265 -0.73 -19.04 13.49
C PRO A 265 0.59 -19.79 13.30
N ASP A 266 0.71 -20.54 12.21
CA ASP A 266 1.87 -21.39 11.89
C ASP A 266 3.07 -20.60 11.34
N ASN A 267 2.90 -19.31 11.03
CA ASN A 267 4.00 -18.47 10.58
C ASN A 267 4.94 -18.10 11.74
N PRO A 268 6.23 -17.83 11.47
CA PRO A 268 7.15 -17.32 12.49
C PRO A 268 6.67 -16.00 13.11
N GLU A 269 7.06 -15.75 14.36
CA GLU A 269 6.77 -14.48 15.06
C GLU A 269 7.22 -13.27 14.24
N GLY A 270 6.36 -12.26 14.11
CA GLY A 270 6.58 -11.09 13.23
C GLY A 270 5.99 -11.24 11.82
N TRP A 271 5.68 -12.46 11.38
CA TRP A 271 5.04 -12.75 10.08
C TRP A 271 3.67 -13.43 10.21
N LYS A 272 3.13 -13.51 11.43
CA LYS A 272 1.81 -14.09 11.67
C LYS A 272 0.69 -13.24 11.11
N VAL A 273 0.79 -11.91 11.22
CA VAL A 273 -0.13 -10.96 10.58
C VAL A 273 0.51 -10.41 9.32
N GLU A 274 -0.24 -10.43 8.22
CA GLU A 274 0.20 -9.92 6.93
C GLU A 274 -0.92 -9.13 6.26
N ALA A 275 -0.56 -8.10 5.49
CA ALA A 275 -1.48 -7.49 4.54
C ALA A 275 -1.57 -8.37 3.27
N GLY A 276 -2.78 -8.56 2.74
CA GLY A 276 -2.98 -9.21 1.44
C GLY A 276 -2.39 -8.40 0.30
N ASN A 277 -2.14 -9.04 -0.85
CA ASN A 277 -1.64 -8.37 -2.07
C ASN A 277 -2.74 -7.60 -2.81
N VAL A 278 -3.54 -6.83 -2.07
CA VAL A 278 -4.73 -6.13 -2.58
C VAL A 278 -4.39 -5.13 -3.70
N GLY A 279 -3.19 -4.56 -3.72
CA GLY A 279 -2.76 -3.67 -4.79
C GLY A 279 -2.63 -4.40 -6.13
N ARG A 280 -2.06 -5.62 -6.11
CA ARG A 280 -2.02 -6.50 -7.30
C ARG A 280 -3.41 -6.95 -7.71
N HIS A 281 -4.23 -7.38 -6.75
CA HIS A 281 -5.58 -7.86 -7.02
C HIS A 281 -6.46 -6.76 -7.65
N TYR A 282 -6.38 -5.54 -7.11
CA TYR A 282 -7.12 -4.41 -7.63
C TYR A 282 -6.63 -3.97 -9.00
N TYR A 283 -5.31 -3.97 -9.25
CA TYR A 283 -4.76 -3.68 -10.57
C TYR A 283 -5.32 -4.65 -11.62
N ALA A 284 -5.26 -5.95 -11.35
CA ALA A 284 -5.81 -6.98 -12.23
C ALA A 284 -7.32 -6.79 -12.44
N TRP A 285 -8.08 -6.56 -11.38
CA TRP A 285 -9.51 -6.29 -11.49
C TRP A 285 -9.81 -5.07 -12.36
N ARG A 286 -9.19 -3.93 -12.09
CA ARG A 286 -9.47 -2.66 -12.78
C ARG A 286 -9.01 -2.68 -14.24
N TYR A 287 -7.79 -3.11 -14.52
CA TYR A 287 -7.19 -2.96 -15.85
C TYR A 287 -7.32 -4.20 -16.72
N GLU A 288 -7.34 -5.40 -16.13
CA GLU A 288 -7.39 -6.65 -16.90
C GLU A 288 -8.82 -7.16 -17.01
N HIS A 289 -9.56 -7.26 -15.89
CA HIS A 289 -10.93 -7.77 -15.90
C HIS A 289 -11.95 -6.74 -16.41
N LEU A 290 -11.89 -5.52 -15.89
CA LEU A 290 -12.79 -4.43 -16.31
C LEU A 290 -12.29 -3.69 -17.56
N SER A 291 -11.10 -4.02 -18.06
CA SER A 291 -10.49 -3.40 -19.25
C SER A 291 -10.40 -1.87 -19.19
N LYS A 292 -10.35 -1.29 -17.98
CA LYS A 292 -10.17 0.17 -17.83
C LYS A 292 -8.80 0.55 -18.38
N GLN A 293 -8.69 1.81 -18.81
CA GLN A 293 -7.42 2.37 -19.26
C GLN A 293 -6.98 3.45 -18.29
N PRO A 294 -5.67 3.58 -18.00
CA PRO A 294 -5.15 4.72 -17.26
C PRO A 294 -5.49 6.01 -18.00
N ALA A 295 -5.85 7.05 -17.25
CA ALA A 295 -6.02 8.39 -17.80
C ALA A 295 -4.64 9.07 -17.93
N PRO A 296 -4.45 9.95 -18.94
CA PRO A 296 -3.28 10.80 -18.97
C PRO A 296 -3.29 11.71 -17.73
N LEU A 297 -2.14 11.85 -17.08
CA LEU A 297 -1.99 12.81 -15.98
C LEU A 297 -2.17 14.25 -16.49
N PRO A 298 -2.73 15.17 -15.67
CA PRO A 298 -2.85 16.57 -16.05
C PRO A 298 -1.51 17.19 -16.45
N ASN A 299 -1.52 18.07 -17.45
CA ASN A 299 -0.32 18.83 -17.84
C ASN A 299 0.18 19.69 -16.67
N GLY A 300 1.49 19.67 -16.41
CA GLY A 300 2.09 20.41 -15.30
C GLY A 300 1.90 19.73 -13.94
N TYR A 301 1.41 18.49 -13.91
CA TYR A 301 1.40 17.68 -12.70
C TYR A 301 2.85 17.43 -12.23
N GLN A 302 3.25 18.21 -11.24
CA GLN A 302 4.46 18.03 -10.45
C GLN A 302 3.95 17.82 -9.03
N PRO A 303 3.93 16.58 -8.51
CA PRO A 303 3.77 16.41 -7.08
C PRO A 303 4.94 17.15 -6.42
N PRO A 304 4.75 17.79 -5.26
CA PRO A 304 5.85 18.45 -4.56
C PRO A 304 7.03 17.46 -4.50
N PRO A 305 8.24 17.85 -4.92
CA PRO A 305 9.39 17.01 -4.71
C PRO A 305 9.50 16.76 -3.19
N ASP A 306 9.50 15.49 -2.80
CA ASP A 306 9.90 14.79 -1.55
C ASP A 306 9.38 15.24 -0.13
N PRO A 307 9.09 14.30 0.79
CA PRO A 307 9.00 14.47 2.23
C PRO A 307 10.25 13.95 2.96
N ALA A 308 11.28 13.49 2.24
CA ALA A 308 12.65 13.57 2.75
C ALA A 308 13.12 15.04 2.92
N TRP A 309 12.34 15.98 2.40
CA TRP A 309 12.44 17.38 2.72
C TRP A 309 11.77 17.64 4.06
N GLN A 310 12.59 17.67 5.11
CA GLN A 310 12.24 18.42 6.32
C GLN A 310 11.83 19.81 5.84
N CYS A 311 10.55 20.17 5.95
CA CYS A 311 10.12 21.53 5.67
C CYS A 311 11.00 22.43 6.55
N ASP A 312 11.74 23.33 5.93
CA ASP A 312 12.65 24.21 6.64
C ASP A 312 11.81 25.05 7.60
N PRO A 313 12.17 25.13 8.90
CA PRO A 313 11.46 25.97 9.85
C PRO A 313 11.45 27.45 9.43
N ALA A 314 12.30 27.87 8.49
CA ALA A 314 12.23 29.17 7.83
C ALA A 314 10.91 29.41 7.09
N TYR A 315 10.16 28.38 6.69
CA TYR A 315 8.92 28.50 5.91
C TYR A 315 7.75 27.80 6.62
N PRO A 316 7.17 28.40 7.68
CA PRO A 316 6.22 27.71 8.56
C PRO A 316 4.85 27.42 7.92
N ASP A 317 4.48 28.17 6.88
CA ASP A 317 3.20 28.10 6.16
C ASP A 317 3.34 27.52 4.74
N ALA A 318 4.55 27.16 4.31
CA ALA A 318 4.84 26.51 3.04
C ALA A 318 5.86 25.39 3.26
N CYS A 319 5.51 24.13 2.94
CA CYS A 319 6.49 23.06 3.08
C CYS A 319 7.53 23.13 1.95
N ILE A 320 8.62 23.81 2.26
CA ILE A 320 9.75 24.09 1.40
C ILE A 320 11.00 23.55 2.11
N PRO A 321 11.87 22.79 1.45
CA PRO A 321 13.08 22.28 2.09
C PRO A 321 14.20 23.29 2.34
N SER A 322 15.16 22.92 3.18
CA SER A 322 16.51 23.51 3.18
C SER A 322 17.28 23.12 1.90
N PRO A 323 18.12 23.99 1.32
CA PRO A 323 18.99 23.59 0.23
C PRO A 323 19.97 22.47 0.64
N PRO A 324 20.40 21.57 -0.29
CA PRO A 324 20.02 21.49 -1.71
C PRO A 324 18.89 20.49 -2.04
N PRO A 325 18.21 20.63 -3.21
CA PRO A 325 18.36 21.70 -4.21
C PRO A 325 17.97 23.11 -3.77
N ASP A 326 18.57 24.08 -4.49
CA ASP A 326 18.27 25.50 -4.48
C ASP A 326 17.02 25.75 -5.33
N LEU A 327 15.89 26.04 -4.69
CA LEU A 327 14.58 26.17 -5.31
C LEU A 327 14.28 27.64 -5.61
N ARG A 328 13.61 27.91 -6.75
CA ARG A 328 13.13 29.25 -7.11
C ARG A 328 11.60 29.32 -7.05
N CYS A 329 11.04 30.53 -6.93
CA CYS A 329 9.59 30.74 -6.83
C CYS A 329 8.79 30.09 -7.96
N ALA A 330 9.37 29.98 -9.17
CA ALA A 330 8.73 29.32 -10.30
C ALA A 330 8.63 27.79 -10.17
N GLU A 331 9.40 27.18 -9.26
CA GLU A 331 9.57 25.73 -9.10
C GLU A 331 8.78 25.19 -7.89
N ILE A 332 8.12 26.08 -7.14
CA ILE A 332 7.27 25.73 -6.00
C ILE A 332 5.82 26.23 -6.21
N PRO A 333 4.81 25.55 -5.65
CA PRO A 333 3.41 25.95 -5.79
C PRO A 333 3.00 27.09 -4.84
N TYR A 334 3.81 27.41 -3.83
CA TYR A 334 3.49 28.41 -2.80
C TYR A 334 3.78 29.85 -3.25
N ARG A 335 2.95 30.81 -2.85
CA ARG A 335 3.13 32.25 -3.09
C ARG A 335 2.77 33.04 -1.84
N ARG A 336 3.45 34.16 -1.61
CA ARG A 336 3.20 35.06 -0.47
C ARG A 336 3.16 34.32 0.88
N PHE A 337 4.12 33.43 1.07
CA PHE A 337 4.26 32.64 2.29
C PHE A 337 5.24 33.34 3.24
N GLN A 338 5.12 33.05 4.53
CA GLN A 338 5.97 33.59 5.58
C GLN A 338 7.40 33.05 5.46
N VAL A 339 8.38 33.94 5.60
CA VAL A 339 9.81 33.60 5.64
C VAL A 339 10.40 34.07 6.97
N LEU A 340 10.99 33.15 7.73
CA LEU A 340 11.72 33.42 8.97
C LEU A 340 13.23 33.40 8.71
N PRO A 341 14.02 34.29 9.33
CA PRO A 341 15.48 34.26 9.23
C PRO A 341 16.11 33.04 9.94
N PRO A 342 17.21 32.47 9.42
CA PRO A 342 17.79 32.76 8.10
C PRO A 342 16.93 32.17 6.98
N ASP A 343 16.81 32.86 5.84
CA ASP A 343 16.11 32.42 4.62
C ASP A 343 17.05 31.55 3.76
N PRO A 344 17.03 30.21 3.89
CA PRO A 344 18.11 29.40 3.33
C PRO A 344 17.99 29.21 1.82
N GLN A 345 16.79 29.37 1.25
CA GLN A 345 16.51 29.28 -0.20
C GLN A 345 16.51 30.67 -0.88
N GLY A 346 16.48 31.76 -0.12
CA GLY A 346 16.55 33.12 -0.68
C GLY A 346 15.24 33.56 -1.35
N PHE A 347 14.10 33.15 -0.80
CA PHE A 347 12.77 33.52 -1.31
C PHE A 347 12.31 34.93 -0.93
N ASP A 348 12.85 35.50 0.15
CA ASP A 348 12.58 36.84 0.67
C ASP A 348 13.82 37.74 0.45
N ARG A 349 13.91 38.30 -0.76
CA ARG A 349 15.10 39.07 -1.18
C ARG A 349 15.15 40.47 -0.60
N ASP A 350 14.00 41.06 -0.32
CA ASP A 350 13.82 42.39 0.25
C ASP A 350 13.68 42.39 1.78
N GLN A 351 13.65 41.21 2.40
CA GLN A 351 13.72 40.98 3.84
C GLN A 351 12.51 41.52 4.60
N ASP A 352 11.33 41.42 3.99
CA ASP A 352 10.08 41.90 4.59
C ASP A 352 9.30 40.80 5.32
N GLY A 353 9.80 39.56 5.28
CA GLY A 353 9.21 38.37 5.88
C GLY A 353 8.24 37.63 4.96
N VAL A 354 8.14 38.00 3.68
CA VAL A 354 7.23 37.39 2.70
C VAL A 354 8.01 36.86 1.49
N GLY A 355 7.90 35.55 1.25
CA GLY A 355 8.53 34.87 0.14
C GLY A 355 7.67 34.85 -1.12
N CYS A 356 8.32 35.01 -2.28
CA CYS A 356 7.72 34.83 -3.60
C CYS A 356 6.45 35.66 -3.85
N GLU A 357 6.58 36.98 -3.78
CA GLU A 357 5.47 37.94 -3.94
C GLU A 357 4.99 38.16 -5.38
N GLY A 358 5.74 37.67 -6.37
CA GLY A 358 5.56 37.95 -7.80
C GLY A 358 4.84 36.90 -8.64
#